data_AF-A0A8S8Y6C1-F1
#
_entry.id   AF-A0A8S8Y6C1-F1
#
_cell.length_a   1.000
_cell.length_b   1.000
_cell.length_c   1.000
_cell.angle_alpha   90.00
_cell.angle_beta   90.00
_cell.angle_gamma   90.00
#
_symmetry.space_group_name_H-M   'P 1'
#
loop_
_entity.id
_entity.type
_entity.pdbx_description
1 polymer ?
#
loop_
_entity_poly.entity_id
_entity_poly.type
_entity_poly.pdbx_seq_one_letter_code
_entity_poly.pdbx_strand_id
1 'polypeptide(L)'
;MNADAFPNDPTQWRDADGDGYGDNANGNSPDLCLNTPAGEVVDENGCSTTQLDADMDGVNDATDACPDTPAGETVDSVGCSSSQEDADNDGVMDAFDACPNTPLGSVVDAAGCATSQLDTDGDTITDDRDQCPTTTTGEPVNGVGCSASERDTDEDGVMDAYDVCDNTPFSEVADAQGCSDSQRTAMATRSPMTLTTAPALKTISTSTCSVARPTSGTQTATAFPTPWTPVR
;
A
#
# COMPACT_ATOMS: atom_id res chain seq x y z
N MET A 1 -41.46 -17.94 -48.08
CA MET A 1 -41.09 -19.33 -47.74
C MET A 1 -39.74 -19.21 -47.09
N ASN A 2 -39.58 -19.66 -45.84
CA ASN A 2 -38.25 -19.70 -45.25
C ASN A 2 -37.49 -20.78 -46.01
N ALA A 3 -36.45 -20.38 -46.74
CA ALA A 3 -35.61 -21.34 -47.44
C ALA A 3 -34.86 -22.16 -46.39
N ASP A 4 -34.49 -23.39 -46.76
CA ASP A 4 -33.57 -24.20 -45.98
C ASP A 4 -32.27 -23.42 -45.74
N ALA A 5 -31.92 -23.19 -44.47
CA ALA A 5 -30.71 -22.44 -44.09
C ALA A 5 -29.43 -23.22 -44.40
N PHE A 6 -29.50 -24.55 -44.49
CA PHE A 6 -28.37 -25.44 -44.74
C PHE A 6 -28.64 -26.38 -45.93
N PRO A 7 -28.70 -25.88 -47.19
CA PRO A 7 -29.10 -26.69 -48.35
C PRO A 7 -28.21 -27.91 -48.66
N ASN A 8 -26.99 -27.94 -48.12
CA ASN A 8 -26.03 -29.04 -48.29
C ASN A 8 -25.97 -29.99 -47.09
N ASP A 9 -26.68 -29.67 -46.00
CA ASP A 9 -26.74 -30.49 -44.80
C ASP A 9 -28.16 -31.03 -44.60
N PRO A 10 -28.43 -32.31 -44.92
CA PRO A 10 -29.79 -32.84 -44.77
C PRO A 10 -30.21 -33.01 -43.30
N THR A 11 -29.29 -32.83 -42.35
CA THR A 11 -29.57 -32.95 -40.92
C THR A 11 -29.87 -31.60 -40.26
N GLN A 12 -29.65 -30.48 -40.95
CA GLN A 12 -29.98 -29.14 -40.51
C GLN A 12 -30.91 -28.45 -41.52
N TRP A 13 -31.79 -27.56 -41.06
CA TRP A 13 -32.72 -26.85 -41.96
C TRP A 13 -33.12 -25.46 -41.50
N ARG A 14 -32.88 -25.14 -40.22
CA ARG A 14 -33.26 -23.87 -39.59
C ARG A 14 -32.05 -23.33 -38.85
N ASP A 15 -31.85 -22.03 -38.99
CA ASP A 15 -30.90 -21.20 -38.29
C ASP A 15 -31.70 -20.00 -37.78
N ALA A 16 -31.98 -19.96 -36.48
CA ALA A 16 -32.93 -19.01 -35.90
C ALA A 16 -32.36 -17.59 -35.79
N ASP A 17 -31.11 -17.49 -35.36
CA ASP A 17 -30.42 -16.26 -35.04
C ASP A 17 -29.40 -15.84 -36.11
N GLY A 18 -29.10 -16.72 -37.06
CA GLY A 18 -28.27 -16.44 -38.23
C GLY A 18 -26.79 -16.54 -37.94
N ASP A 19 -26.38 -17.29 -36.91
CA ASP A 19 -24.98 -17.44 -36.48
C ASP A 19 -24.20 -18.50 -37.28
N GLY A 20 -24.90 -19.27 -38.12
CA GLY A 20 -24.34 -20.31 -38.97
C GLY A 20 -24.35 -21.72 -38.35
N TYR A 21 -24.97 -21.91 -37.18
CA TYR A 21 -25.23 -23.20 -36.56
C TYR A 21 -26.72 -23.56 -36.66
N GLY A 22 -27.00 -24.86 -36.77
CA GLY A 22 -28.34 -25.33 -37.08
C GLY A 22 -29.14 -25.71 -35.83
N ASP A 23 -30.39 -25.23 -35.72
CA ASP A 23 -31.24 -25.43 -34.54
C ASP A 23 -31.64 -26.90 -34.28
N ASN A 24 -31.45 -27.81 -35.25
CA ASN A 24 -31.85 -29.19 -35.05
C ASN A 24 -30.84 -29.89 -34.13
N ALA A 25 -31.22 -30.04 -32.85
CA ALA A 25 -30.42 -30.72 -31.82
C ALA A 25 -30.01 -32.17 -32.17
N ASN A 26 -30.67 -32.81 -33.13
CA ASN A 26 -30.33 -34.16 -33.61
C ASN A 26 -29.47 -34.16 -34.88
N GLY A 27 -29.18 -33.00 -35.46
CA GLY A 27 -28.28 -32.87 -36.60
C GLY A 27 -26.81 -32.81 -36.19
N ASN A 28 -25.93 -32.72 -37.17
CA ASN A 28 -24.53 -32.41 -36.93
C ASN A 28 -24.36 -30.93 -36.56
N SER A 29 -23.34 -30.61 -35.74
CA SER A 29 -23.05 -29.25 -35.27
C SER A 29 -24.29 -28.45 -34.86
N PRO A 30 -25.12 -28.99 -33.93
CA PRO A 30 -26.31 -28.30 -33.50
C PRO A 30 -25.95 -27.02 -32.74
N ASP A 31 -26.75 -25.98 -32.93
CA ASP A 31 -26.70 -24.78 -32.11
C ASP A 31 -27.23 -25.09 -30.69
N LEU A 32 -26.37 -24.96 -29.69
CA LEU A 32 -26.71 -25.10 -28.27
C LEU A 32 -27.24 -23.80 -27.67
N CYS A 33 -27.11 -22.70 -28.40
CA CYS A 33 -27.35 -21.32 -27.98
C CYS A 33 -28.29 -20.60 -28.96
N LEU A 34 -29.49 -21.15 -29.14
CA LEU A 34 -30.60 -20.76 -30.07
C LEU A 34 -30.99 -19.26 -30.22
N ASN A 35 -30.39 -18.35 -29.46
CA ASN A 35 -30.64 -16.91 -29.53
C ASN A 35 -29.34 -16.10 -29.36
N THR A 36 -28.27 -16.52 -30.01
CA THR A 36 -27.02 -15.77 -30.07
C THR A 36 -27.28 -14.37 -30.66
N PRO A 37 -26.83 -13.29 -30.01
CA PRO A 37 -27.01 -11.95 -30.55
C PRO A 37 -26.36 -11.81 -31.94
N ALA A 38 -27.11 -11.24 -32.88
CA ALA A 38 -26.66 -11.11 -34.26
C ALA A 38 -25.35 -10.30 -34.37
N GLY A 39 -24.35 -10.91 -35.02
CA GLY A 39 -23.03 -10.29 -35.24
C GLY A 39 -21.95 -10.67 -34.22
N GLU A 40 -22.30 -11.43 -33.19
CA GLU A 40 -21.32 -12.00 -32.27
C GLU A 40 -20.57 -13.18 -32.90
N VAL A 41 -19.34 -13.42 -32.42
CA VAL A 41 -18.56 -14.59 -32.79
C VAL A 41 -18.96 -15.74 -31.85
N VAL A 42 -19.22 -16.91 -32.44
CA VAL A 42 -19.63 -18.12 -31.73
C VAL A 42 -18.53 -19.19 -31.72
N ASP A 43 -18.57 -20.04 -30.70
CA ASP A 43 -17.75 -21.25 -30.59
C ASP A 43 -18.25 -22.39 -31.50
N GLU A 44 -17.72 -23.60 -31.33
CA GLU A 44 -18.15 -24.79 -32.10
C GLU A 44 -19.57 -25.28 -31.80
N ASN A 45 -20.24 -24.68 -30.81
CA ASN A 45 -21.58 -25.02 -30.35
C ASN A 45 -22.61 -23.93 -30.67
N GLY A 46 -22.26 -22.90 -31.44
CA GLY A 46 -23.16 -21.77 -31.71
C GLY A 46 -23.28 -20.78 -30.53
N CYS A 47 -22.43 -20.88 -29.51
CA CYS A 47 -22.50 -20.01 -28.34
C CYS A 47 -21.49 -18.87 -28.42
N SER A 48 -21.95 -17.64 -28.22
CA SER A 48 -21.05 -16.49 -28.03
C SER A 48 -20.59 -16.36 -26.58
N THR A 49 -19.49 -15.65 -26.35
CA THR A 49 -18.94 -15.39 -25.00
C THR A 49 -19.91 -14.63 -24.09
N THR A 50 -20.94 -13.98 -24.63
CA THR A 50 -21.98 -13.29 -23.85
C THR A 50 -23.06 -14.24 -23.30
N GLN A 51 -23.10 -15.48 -23.78
CA GLN A 51 -24.02 -16.53 -23.34
C GLN A 51 -23.32 -17.62 -22.52
N LEU A 52 -22.00 -17.68 -22.60
CA LEU A 52 -21.17 -18.60 -21.82
C LEU A 52 -20.81 -18.00 -20.46
N ASP A 53 -20.70 -18.87 -19.48
CA ASP A 53 -20.32 -18.60 -18.10
C ASP A 53 -19.57 -19.87 -17.63
N ALA A 54 -18.25 -19.85 -17.78
CA ALA A 54 -17.40 -21.03 -17.70
C ALA A 54 -17.27 -21.59 -16.28
N ASP A 55 -17.20 -20.71 -15.28
CA ASP A 55 -17.05 -21.07 -13.86
C ASP A 55 -18.39 -21.05 -13.10
N MET A 56 -19.47 -20.60 -13.74
CA MET A 56 -20.83 -20.54 -13.22
C MET A 56 -20.99 -19.59 -12.04
N ASP A 57 -20.22 -18.51 -12.02
CA ASP A 57 -20.27 -17.48 -10.98
C ASP A 57 -21.41 -16.45 -11.21
N GLY A 58 -22.03 -16.47 -12.39
CA GLY A 58 -23.12 -15.58 -12.79
C GLY A 58 -22.71 -14.38 -13.64
N VAL A 59 -21.45 -14.26 -14.02
CA VAL A 59 -20.90 -13.28 -14.96
C VAL A 59 -20.50 -14.02 -16.24
N ASN A 60 -20.88 -13.49 -17.40
CA ASN A 60 -20.55 -14.17 -18.67
C ASN A 60 -19.08 -13.95 -19.04
N ASP A 61 -18.51 -14.91 -19.76
CA ASP A 61 -17.11 -14.95 -20.19
C ASP A 61 -16.65 -13.66 -20.91
N ALA A 62 -17.56 -12.93 -21.57
CA ALA A 62 -17.22 -11.69 -22.27
C ALA A 62 -16.91 -10.52 -21.31
N THR A 63 -17.44 -10.58 -20.09
CA THR A 63 -17.33 -9.52 -19.06
C THR A 63 -16.64 -9.98 -17.78
N ASP A 64 -16.30 -11.26 -17.70
CA ASP A 64 -15.63 -11.86 -16.57
C ASP A 64 -14.11 -11.63 -16.64
N ALA A 65 -13.58 -10.97 -15.61
CA ALA A 65 -12.16 -10.73 -15.43
C ALA A 65 -11.45 -11.88 -14.69
N CYS A 66 -12.23 -12.77 -14.06
CA CYS A 66 -11.80 -13.83 -13.16
C CYS A 66 -12.41 -15.19 -13.58
N PRO A 67 -11.98 -15.77 -14.72
CA PRO A 67 -12.63 -16.93 -15.38
C PRO A 67 -12.60 -18.27 -14.63
N ASP A 68 -12.12 -18.28 -13.39
CA ASP A 68 -11.90 -19.47 -12.56
C ASP A 68 -12.34 -19.21 -11.11
N THR A 69 -13.41 -18.45 -10.90
CA THR A 69 -13.94 -18.12 -9.59
C THR A 69 -14.40 -19.37 -8.83
N PRO A 70 -13.92 -19.59 -7.59
CA PRO A 70 -14.30 -20.77 -6.83
C PRO A 70 -15.82 -20.87 -6.60
N ALA A 71 -16.38 -22.04 -6.91
CA ALA A 71 -17.81 -22.29 -6.79
C ALA A 71 -18.35 -22.00 -5.37
N GLY A 72 -19.38 -21.15 -5.31
CA GLY A 72 -20.07 -20.77 -4.07
C GLY A 72 -19.53 -19.51 -3.39
N GLU A 73 -18.45 -18.93 -3.91
CA GLU A 73 -18.06 -17.55 -3.60
C GLU A 73 -19.08 -16.56 -4.19
N THR A 74 -19.15 -15.37 -3.59
CA THR A 74 -19.90 -14.26 -4.19
C THR A 74 -18.93 -13.41 -5.00
N VAL A 75 -19.35 -13.01 -6.20
CA VAL A 75 -18.53 -12.19 -7.10
C VAL A 75 -19.04 -10.76 -7.21
N ASP A 76 -18.13 -9.88 -7.60
CA ASP A 76 -18.42 -8.49 -7.92
C ASP A 76 -19.00 -8.34 -9.36
N SER A 77 -19.05 -7.11 -9.87
CA SER A 77 -19.63 -6.86 -11.21
C SER A 77 -18.78 -7.36 -12.38
N VAL A 78 -17.53 -7.76 -12.14
CA VAL A 78 -16.60 -8.25 -13.17
C VAL A 78 -16.25 -9.72 -12.96
N GLY A 79 -17.00 -10.46 -12.14
CA GLY A 79 -16.81 -11.90 -11.92
C GLY A 79 -15.72 -12.24 -10.92
N CYS A 80 -15.15 -11.25 -10.22
CA CYS A 80 -14.09 -11.53 -9.25
C CYS A 80 -14.66 -11.74 -7.85
N SER A 81 -14.26 -12.84 -7.21
CA SER A 81 -14.48 -13.03 -5.77
C SER A 81 -13.37 -12.36 -4.95
N SER A 82 -13.65 -12.10 -3.66
CA SER A 82 -12.65 -11.58 -2.71
C SER A 82 -11.40 -12.47 -2.56
N SER A 83 -11.46 -13.74 -2.99
CA SER A 83 -10.32 -14.65 -2.98
C SER A 83 -9.37 -14.47 -4.18
N GLN A 84 -9.82 -13.74 -5.21
CA GLN A 84 -9.11 -13.47 -6.47
C GLN A 84 -8.79 -11.98 -6.67
N GLU A 85 -9.17 -11.11 -5.72
CA GLU A 85 -8.82 -9.69 -5.76
C GLU A 85 -7.38 -9.44 -5.28
N ASP A 86 -6.63 -8.66 -6.06
CA ASP A 86 -5.28 -8.15 -5.78
C ASP A 86 -5.25 -6.68 -6.23
N ALA A 87 -5.55 -5.78 -5.29
CA ALA A 87 -5.86 -4.38 -5.56
C ALA A 87 -4.64 -3.58 -6.04
N ASP A 88 -3.44 -3.91 -5.57
CA ASP A 88 -2.20 -3.22 -5.94
C ASP A 88 -1.32 -4.00 -6.93
N ASN A 89 -1.72 -5.22 -7.28
CA ASN A 89 -1.09 -6.09 -8.26
C ASN A 89 0.35 -6.43 -7.89
N ASP A 90 0.62 -6.63 -6.59
CA ASP A 90 1.93 -7.05 -6.10
C ASP A 90 2.12 -8.58 -6.07
N GLY A 91 1.05 -9.33 -6.36
CA GLY A 91 1.03 -10.79 -6.43
C GLY A 91 0.58 -11.47 -5.13
N VAL A 92 0.19 -10.70 -4.11
CA VAL A 92 -0.44 -11.20 -2.88
C VAL A 92 -1.90 -10.73 -2.85
N MET A 93 -2.83 -11.69 -2.82
CA MET A 93 -4.27 -11.37 -2.82
C MET A 93 -4.65 -10.53 -1.60
N ASP A 94 -5.63 -9.63 -1.76
CA ASP A 94 -6.13 -8.71 -0.72
C ASP A 94 -6.46 -9.41 0.60
N ALA A 95 -7.01 -10.63 0.52
CA ALA A 95 -7.38 -11.43 1.70
C ALA A 95 -6.17 -11.86 2.55
N PHE A 96 -4.97 -11.85 1.97
CA PHE A 96 -3.71 -12.26 2.59
C PHE A 96 -2.65 -11.16 2.63
N ASP A 97 -2.95 -9.99 2.05
CA ASP A 97 -2.05 -8.85 1.99
C ASP A 97 -2.13 -8.01 3.27
N ALA A 98 -0.97 -7.82 3.92
CA ALA A 98 -0.82 -6.99 5.11
C ALA A 98 -0.48 -5.52 4.76
N CYS A 99 -0.08 -5.26 3.52
CA CYS A 99 0.51 -4.02 3.05
C CYS A 99 -0.21 -3.48 1.80
N PRO A 100 -1.47 -3.03 1.94
CA PRO A 100 -2.21 -2.54 0.80
C PRO A 100 -1.53 -1.31 0.16
N ASN A 101 -1.57 -1.25 -1.16
CA ASN A 101 -0.94 -0.21 -1.99
C ASN A 101 0.59 -0.33 -2.07
N THR A 102 1.11 -1.55 -2.06
CA THR A 102 2.50 -1.83 -2.40
C THR A 102 2.83 -1.28 -3.79
N PRO A 103 3.94 -0.52 -3.95
CA PRO A 103 4.25 0.07 -5.24
C PRO A 103 4.46 -1.00 -6.32
N LEU A 104 3.73 -0.86 -7.43
CA LEU A 104 3.78 -1.80 -8.56
C LEU A 104 5.22 -2.12 -8.99
N GLY A 105 5.55 -3.41 -9.07
CA GLY A 105 6.86 -3.91 -9.46
C GLY A 105 7.91 -3.96 -8.33
N SER A 106 7.51 -3.65 -7.10
CA SER A 106 8.35 -3.91 -5.92
C SER A 106 8.53 -5.41 -5.71
N VAL A 107 9.65 -5.79 -5.09
CA VAL A 107 9.80 -7.15 -4.55
C VAL A 107 9.15 -7.15 -3.17
N VAL A 108 8.16 -8.03 -2.99
CA VAL A 108 7.39 -8.15 -1.76
C VAL A 108 7.74 -9.42 -1.00
N ASP A 109 7.50 -9.41 0.30
CA ASP A 109 7.56 -10.60 1.13
C ASP A 109 6.28 -11.45 1.03
N ALA A 110 6.16 -12.48 1.87
CA ALA A 110 5.00 -13.37 1.84
C ALA A 110 3.70 -12.73 2.34
N ALA A 111 3.77 -11.52 2.92
CA ALA A 111 2.64 -10.77 3.42
C ALA A 111 2.29 -9.58 2.50
N GLY A 112 2.88 -9.48 1.31
CA GLY A 112 2.64 -8.37 0.36
C GLY A 112 3.44 -7.12 0.70
N CYS A 113 4.38 -7.17 1.65
CA CYS A 113 5.08 -5.97 2.07
C CYS A 113 6.40 -5.77 1.31
N ALA A 114 6.58 -4.61 0.68
CA ALA A 114 7.89 -4.18 0.21
C ALA A 114 8.74 -3.60 1.35
N THR A 115 10.07 -3.63 1.21
CA THR A 115 11.00 -3.05 2.21
C THR A 115 10.79 -1.56 2.47
N SER A 116 10.17 -0.83 1.53
CA SER A 116 9.80 0.58 1.70
C SER A 116 8.54 0.81 2.52
N GLN A 117 7.82 -0.24 2.88
CA GLN A 117 6.63 -0.20 3.76
C GLN A 117 6.92 -0.80 5.14
N LEU A 118 7.99 -1.58 5.28
CA LEU A 118 8.39 -2.21 6.53
C LEU A 118 9.29 -1.28 7.36
N ASP A 119 9.12 -1.36 8.68
CA ASP A 119 9.93 -0.72 9.71
C ASP A 119 10.10 -1.76 10.83
N THR A 120 11.15 -2.57 10.71
CA THR A 120 11.33 -3.81 11.49
C THR A 120 11.59 -3.53 12.98
N ASP A 121 12.29 -2.46 13.30
CA ASP A 121 12.64 -2.09 14.69
C ASP A 121 11.78 -0.95 15.26
N GLY A 122 10.91 -0.36 14.45
CA GLY A 122 9.94 0.65 14.86
C GLY A 122 10.58 2.00 15.14
N ASP A 123 11.73 2.29 14.55
CA ASP A 123 12.48 3.53 14.78
C ASP A 123 12.03 4.70 13.88
N THR A 124 10.99 4.48 13.06
CA THR A 124 10.38 5.39 12.06
C THR A 124 11.09 5.48 10.71
N ILE A 125 12.19 4.77 10.51
CA ILE A 125 12.91 4.66 9.24
C ILE A 125 12.59 3.30 8.63
N THR A 126 12.19 3.30 7.36
CA THR A 126 11.82 2.07 6.67
C THR A 126 13.05 1.20 6.38
N ASP A 127 12.85 -0.11 6.33
CA ASP A 127 13.92 -1.11 6.16
C ASP A 127 14.79 -0.85 4.92
N ASP A 128 14.23 -0.28 3.84
CA ASP A 128 14.97 0.08 2.63
C ASP A 128 15.96 1.24 2.81
N ARG A 129 15.79 2.03 3.87
CA ARG A 129 16.58 3.23 4.20
C ARG A 129 17.35 3.11 5.51
N ASP A 130 17.06 2.09 6.30
CA ASP A 130 17.65 1.88 7.59
C ASP A 130 19.00 1.14 7.47
N GLN A 131 20.03 1.75 8.07
CA GLN A 131 21.38 1.20 8.17
C GLN A 131 21.62 0.49 9.51
N CYS A 132 20.71 0.63 10.46
CA CYS A 132 20.75 0.07 11.80
C CYS A 132 19.44 -0.67 12.14
N PRO A 133 19.21 -1.89 11.56
CA PRO A 133 17.92 -2.60 11.59
C PRO A 133 17.44 -3.12 12.96
N THR A 134 18.09 -2.72 14.03
CA THR A 134 17.84 -3.19 15.40
C THR A 134 17.90 -2.05 16.41
N THR A 135 17.78 -0.81 15.93
CA THR A 135 17.76 0.36 16.78
C THR A 135 16.61 0.25 17.78
N THR A 136 16.87 0.66 19.01
CA THR A 136 15.85 0.56 20.06
C THR A 136 14.70 1.50 19.73
N THR A 137 13.49 0.94 19.60
CA THR A 137 12.25 1.69 19.36
C THR A 137 12.12 2.91 20.28
N GLY A 138 11.95 4.09 19.68
CA GLY A 138 11.76 5.36 20.40
C GLY A 138 13.05 6.09 20.78
N GLU A 139 14.23 5.53 20.49
CA GLU A 139 15.48 6.29 20.54
C GLU A 139 15.52 7.32 19.40
N PRO A 140 16.12 8.51 19.61
CA PRO A 140 16.34 9.46 18.53
C PRO A 140 17.34 8.91 17.51
N VAL A 141 16.88 8.74 16.26
CA VAL A 141 17.69 8.27 15.14
C VAL A 141 18.04 9.40 14.16
N ASN A 142 19.09 9.19 13.36
CA ASN A 142 19.42 10.09 12.26
C ASN A 142 18.61 9.72 10.99
N GLY A 143 18.94 10.33 9.85
CA GLY A 143 18.21 10.10 8.59
C GLY A 143 18.36 8.72 7.96
N VAL A 144 19.14 7.82 8.58
CA VAL A 144 19.41 6.44 8.13
C VAL A 144 19.13 5.41 9.25
N GLY A 145 18.33 5.78 10.26
CA GLY A 145 17.85 4.85 11.29
C GLY A 145 18.83 4.54 12.42
N CYS A 146 20.04 5.13 12.42
CA CYS A 146 21.00 4.83 13.48
C CYS A 146 20.85 5.77 14.68
N SER A 147 20.73 5.23 15.90
CA SER A 147 20.78 6.03 17.13
C SER A 147 22.20 6.52 17.46
N ALA A 148 22.33 7.47 18.39
CA ALA A 148 23.66 7.89 18.88
C ALA A 148 24.43 6.77 19.61
N SER A 149 23.73 5.73 20.08
CA SER A 149 24.38 4.60 20.78
C SER A 149 24.96 3.55 19.83
N GLU A 150 24.67 3.66 18.53
CA GLU A 150 25.08 2.71 17.49
C GLU A 150 26.06 3.33 16.48
N ARG A 151 26.33 4.63 16.60
CA ARG A 151 27.24 5.36 15.73
C ARG A 151 28.50 5.73 16.50
N ASP A 152 29.62 5.68 15.79
CA ASP A 152 30.94 6.16 16.20
C ASP A 152 31.45 7.02 15.04
N THR A 153 31.14 8.32 15.07
CA THR A 153 31.27 9.21 13.91
C THR A 153 32.72 9.48 13.52
N ASP A 154 33.65 9.50 14.48
CA ASP A 154 35.07 9.75 14.24
C ASP A 154 35.96 8.50 14.37
N GLU A 155 35.33 7.34 14.59
CA GLU A 155 35.93 6.01 14.63
C GLU A 155 37.01 5.88 15.72
N ASP A 156 36.83 6.57 16.84
CA ASP A 156 37.77 6.56 17.95
C ASP A 156 37.53 5.43 18.98
N GLY A 157 36.42 4.71 18.82
CA GLY A 157 35.99 3.60 19.66
C GLY A 157 35.01 3.99 20.76
N VAL A 158 34.58 5.25 20.84
CA VAL A 158 33.54 5.74 21.75
C VAL A 158 32.32 6.17 20.93
N MET A 159 31.18 5.51 21.17
CA MET A 159 29.94 5.83 20.46
C MET A 159 29.48 7.27 20.72
N ASP A 160 28.82 7.91 19.74
CA ASP A 160 28.35 9.30 19.78
C ASP A 160 27.55 9.63 21.07
N ALA A 161 26.79 8.66 21.61
CA ALA A 161 26.00 8.84 22.83
C ALA A 161 26.86 9.10 24.08
N TYR A 162 28.13 8.68 24.06
CA TYR A 162 29.09 8.78 25.15
C TYR A 162 30.32 9.63 24.80
N ASP A 163 30.44 10.07 23.55
CA ASP A 163 31.52 10.89 23.06
C ASP A 163 31.25 12.38 23.30
N VAL A 164 32.18 13.03 23.99
CA VAL A 164 32.15 14.47 24.30
C VAL A 164 32.90 15.28 23.23
N CYS A 165 33.66 14.61 22.38
CA CYS A 165 34.69 15.13 21.51
C CYS A 165 34.55 14.56 20.09
N ASP A 166 33.51 14.99 19.35
CA ASP A 166 33.06 14.49 18.03
C ASP A 166 34.09 14.36 16.88
N ASN A 167 35.37 14.70 17.09
CA ASN A 167 36.45 14.63 16.11
C ASN A 167 37.82 14.36 16.77
N THR A 168 37.95 13.24 17.45
CA THR A 168 39.22 12.73 17.97
C THR A 168 40.20 12.46 16.84
N PRO A 169 41.41 13.04 16.90
CA PRO A 169 42.41 12.79 15.88
C PRO A 169 42.78 11.30 15.82
N PHE A 170 42.65 10.67 14.66
CA PHE A 170 42.99 9.26 14.43
C PHE A 170 44.40 8.83 14.89
N SER A 171 45.34 9.77 14.99
CA SER A 171 46.70 9.50 15.49
C SER A 171 46.83 9.48 17.01
N GLU A 172 45.76 9.80 17.73
CA GLU A 172 45.71 9.88 19.19
C GLU A 172 44.75 8.84 19.75
N VAL A 173 44.88 8.55 21.05
CA VAL A 173 44.02 7.59 21.73
C VAL A 173 42.96 8.36 22.51
N ALA A 174 41.69 8.04 22.25
CA ALA A 174 40.55 8.53 23.00
C ALA A 174 40.55 7.99 24.43
N ASP A 175 40.13 8.82 25.39
CA ASP A 175 39.80 8.35 26.73
C ASP A 175 38.37 7.78 26.79
N ALA A 176 37.89 7.44 27.99
CA ALA A 176 36.55 6.87 28.17
C ALA A 176 35.39 7.85 27.86
N GLN A 177 35.68 9.10 27.51
CA GLN A 177 34.71 10.12 27.10
C GLN A 177 34.91 10.54 25.64
N GLY A 178 35.67 9.75 24.87
CA GLY A 178 35.95 10.02 23.47
C GLY A 178 36.92 11.17 23.26
N CYS A 179 37.68 11.60 24.28
CA CYS A 179 38.58 12.75 24.13
C CYS A 179 40.06 12.36 24.18
N SER A 180 40.85 12.83 23.20
CA SER A 180 42.31 12.76 23.24
C SER A 180 42.95 13.79 24.19
N ASP A 181 44.20 13.57 24.55
CA ASP A 181 44.96 14.51 25.40
C ASP A 181 45.11 15.90 24.77
N SER A 182 45.24 15.98 23.43
CA SER A 182 45.32 17.26 22.73
C SER A 182 44.00 18.04 22.82
N GLN A 183 42.85 17.37 22.64
CA GLN A 183 41.53 17.97 22.77
C GLN A 183 41.25 18.42 24.21
N ARG A 184 41.60 17.62 25.22
CA ARG A 184 41.42 18.03 26.63
C ARG A 184 42.26 19.23 27.01
N THR A 185 43.50 19.29 26.51
CA THR A 185 44.38 20.45 26.73
C THR A 185 43.82 21.71 26.05
N ALA A 186 43.26 21.56 24.85
CA ALA A 186 42.58 22.65 24.13
C ALA A 186 41.31 23.13 24.87
N MET A 187 40.52 22.21 25.44
CA MET A 187 39.34 22.54 26.24
C MET A 187 39.71 23.24 27.56
N ALA A 188 40.80 22.83 28.21
CA ALA A 188 41.27 23.44 29.47
C ALA A 188 41.90 24.83 29.28
N THR A 189 42.42 25.13 28.08
CA THR A 189 43.04 26.43 27.75
C THR A 189 42.06 27.45 27.18
N ARG A 190 40.87 27.01 26.76
CA ARG A 190 39.71 27.89 26.60
C ARG A 190 39.25 28.30 28.01
N SER A 191 39.68 29.48 28.46
CA SER A 191 39.15 30.11 29.68
C SER A 191 37.65 29.88 29.79
N PRO A 192 37.10 29.60 30.99
CA PRO A 192 35.65 29.63 31.16
C PRO A 192 35.19 31.00 30.66
N MET A 193 34.33 31.04 29.65
CA MET A 193 33.59 32.25 29.34
C MET A 193 32.95 32.65 30.66
N THR A 194 33.48 33.71 31.27
CA THR A 194 32.92 34.29 32.48
C THR A 194 31.44 34.51 32.21
N LEU A 195 30.60 33.86 33.01
CA LEU A 195 29.18 34.12 33.07
C LEU A 195 29.01 35.61 33.40
N THR A 196 28.98 36.45 32.37
CA THR A 196 28.61 37.84 32.52
C THR A 196 27.13 37.80 32.86
N THR A 197 26.83 38.14 34.10
CA THR A 197 25.51 38.37 34.64
C THR A 197 24.59 38.95 33.56
N ALA A 198 23.51 38.22 33.25
CA ALA A 198 22.42 38.75 32.45
C ALA A 198 21.96 40.09 33.04
N PRO A 199 21.84 41.17 32.24
CA PRO A 199 21.17 42.36 32.72
C PRO A 199 19.71 42.02 33.04
N ALA A 200 19.22 42.55 34.16
CA ALA A 200 17.85 42.37 34.63
C ALA A 200 16.83 42.55 33.50
N LEU A 201 15.81 41.68 33.47
CA LEU A 201 14.67 41.79 32.57
C LEU A 201 14.12 43.22 32.59
N LYS A 202 14.28 43.93 31.47
CA LYS A 202 13.52 45.14 31.20
C LYS A 202 12.10 44.70 30.86
N THR A 203 11.16 45.07 31.71
CA THR A 203 9.72 44.85 31.54
C THR A 203 9.31 45.31 30.14
N ILE A 204 8.91 44.38 29.28
CA ILE A 204 8.31 44.69 27.99
C ILE A 204 6.85 45.05 28.25
N SER A 205 6.53 46.29 27.94
CA SER A 205 5.17 46.83 27.88
C SER A 205 4.31 45.98 26.96
N THR A 206 3.16 45.53 27.45
CA THR A 206 2.15 44.80 26.69
C THR A 206 1.55 45.70 25.61
N SER A 207 2.15 45.73 24.43
CA SER A 207 1.49 46.20 23.22
C SER A 207 0.60 45.08 22.70
N THR A 208 -0.71 45.28 22.86
CA THR A 208 -1.77 44.44 22.31
C THR A 208 -1.60 44.26 20.80
N CYS A 209 -1.39 43.02 20.37
CA CYS A 209 -1.54 42.63 18.97
C CYS A 209 -3.04 42.50 18.69
N SER A 210 -3.62 43.53 18.07
CA SER A 210 -5.01 43.51 17.63
C SER A 210 -5.14 42.58 16.42
N VAL A 211 -5.62 41.36 16.67
CA VAL A 211 -6.04 40.44 15.61
C VAL A 211 -7.43 40.88 15.15
N ALA A 212 -7.53 41.31 13.90
CA ALA A 212 -8.81 41.63 13.26
C ALA A 212 -9.69 40.37 13.20
N ARG A 213 -10.90 40.49 13.75
CA ARG A 213 -11.92 39.45 13.84
C ARG A 213 -12.61 39.30 12.47
N PRO A 214 -12.62 38.14 11.81
CA PRO A 214 -13.57 37.89 10.74
C PRO A 214 -14.98 37.71 11.34
N THR A 215 -15.97 38.26 10.63
CA THR A 215 -17.38 38.29 11.00
C THR A 215 -18.02 36.91 11.05
N SER A 216 -18.70 36.63 12.16
CA SER A 216 -19.57 35.48 12.41
C SER A 216 -20.64 35.31 11.33
N GLY A 217 -20.52 34.27 10.51
CA GLY A 217 -21.65 33.63 9.84
C GLY A 217 -22.25 32.57 10.76
N THR A 218 -23.53 32.72 11.08
CA THR A 218 -24.36 31.75 11.80
C THR A 218 -24.38 30.41 11.08
N GLN A 219 -23.91 29.35 11.73
CA GLN A 219 -24.32 27.99 11.39
C GLN A 219 -24.86 27.31 12.65
N THR A 220 -26.10 26.89 12.52
CA THR A 220 -26.95 26.21 13.49
C THR A 220 -26.36 24.85 13.87
N ALA A 221 -26.16 24.62 15.16
CA ALA A 221 -25.80 23.32 15.69
C ALA A 221 -27.00 22.36 15.62
N THR A 222 -26.90 21.33 14.79
CA THR A 222 -27.73 20.13 14.87
C THR A 222 -27.13 19.18 15.91
N ALA A 223 -27.95 18.79 16.88
CA ALA A 223 -27.60 17.85 17.93
C ALA A 223 -27.52 16.42 17.37
N PHE A 224 -26.51 15.65 17.79
CA PHE A 224 -26.52 14.18 17.71
C PHE A 224 -26.16 13.57 19.07
N PRO A 225 -26.67 12.35 19.37
CA PRO A 225 -26.99 11.92 20.71
C PRO A 225 -25.90 11.10 21.41
N THR A 226 -26.13 10.92 22.71
CA THR A 226 -25.32 10.30 23.77
C THR A 226 -24.93 8.83 23.56
N PRO A 227 -23.83 8.37 24.18
CA PRO A 227 -23.38 6.98 24.12
C PRO A 227 -24.20 6.04 25.03
N TRP A 228 -24.42 4.83 24.51
CA TRP A 228 -25.15 3.73 25.14
C TRP A 228 -24.35 3.06 26.28
N THR A 229 -25.06 2.73 27.35
CA THR A 229 -24.61 1.88 28.46
C THR A 229 -24.67 0.39 28.10
N PRO A 230 -23.79 -0.46 28.65
CA PRO A 230 -23.88 -1.91 28.47
C PRO A 230 -24.86 -2.54 29.47
N VAL A 231 -25.66 -3.51 29.00
CA VAL A 231 -26.46 -4.41 29.86
C VAL A 231 -25.75 -5.77 29.94
N ARG A 232 -25.82 -6.35 31.14
CA ARG A 232 -25.30 -7.66 31.55
C ARG A 232 -25.90 -8.83 30.76
#